data_AF-A0A544VUV7-F1
#
_entry.id   AF-A0A544VUV7-F1
#
_cell.length_a   1.000
_cell.length_b   1.000
_cell.length_c   1.000
_cell.angle_alpha   90.00
_cell.angle_beta   90.00
_cell.angle_gamma   90.00
#
_symmetry.space_group_name_H-M   'P 1'
#
loop_
_entity.id
_entity.type
_entity.pdbx_description
1 polymer ?
#
loop_
_entity_poly.entity_id
_entity_poly.type
_entity_poly.pdbx_seq_one_letter_code
_entity_poly.pdbx_strand_id
1 'polypeptide(L)'
;MTASVKASGAPTREEFSERLLRGSVKKYYEPVVDVDWDAPLAPDKFFLPPKSVSLYGTPLWDAMTREQRIELSRQEFVNTLSAGIWFENILNQALLRDLMHADPTARSTHYALTEMGDETRHMVMFGRAIEKVGGKPMRPKRYQRMIINLLPLTFRGALLWVAALVGEEIFDSLQRNMMDDPDLQPVVQRIMRIHVTEEARHIQFARDGARKRVAEMPWLSRMWVANLNGVGGLFFRHLFTNAAQYRRAGLDGKEARRVARTSPHHHDVQALGFAPLAAFLTDIGLMGPIARRLWTRTHFLPATPSTRPADDVATAEERELYDGPAVLRVGDVDHTVRVRLIGHLEPIDGQYHWQGAIFGEIPDDVLKRPLATLTVDGRAAQARITERTPQGNYGVVGVGTPPFA
;
A
#
# COMPACT_ATOMS: atom_id res chain seq x y z
N MET A 1 -12.41 -3.03 -47.38
CA MET A 1 -11.52 -3.74 -46.43
C MET A 1 -11.73 -3.12 -45.06
N THR A 2 -12.50 -3.81 -44.21
CA THR A 2 -12.80 -3.40 -42.85
C THR A 2 -11.62 -3.80 -41.96
N ALA A 3 -10.89 -2.82 -41.46
CA ALA A 3 -9.84 -3.04 -40.46
C ALA A 3 -10.50 -3.52 -39.16
N SER A 4 -10.30 -4.80 -38.84
CA SER A 4 -10.65 -5.35 -37.53
C SER A 4 -9.75 -4.70 -36.49
N VAL A 5 -10.33 -3.84 -35.65
CA VAL A 5 -9.72 -3.39 -34.41
C VAL A 5 -9.56 -4.64 -33.54
N LYS A 6 -8.34 -5.15 -33.42
CA LYS A 6 -7.99 -6.16 -32.42
C LYS A 6 -8.38 -5.60 -31.06
N ALA A 7 -9.35 -6.24 -30.40
CA ALA A 7 -9.60 -6.01 -28.99
C ALA A 7 -8.27 -6.15 -28.23
N SER A 8 -7.87 -5.11 -27.50
CA SER A 8 -6.69 -5.15 -26.65
C SER A 8 -6.90 -6.22 -25.58
N GLY A 9 -6.32 -7.40 -25.78
CA GLY A 9 -6.25 -8.42 -24.74
C GLY A 9 -5.54 -7.86 -23.51
N ALA A 10 -5.83 -8.40 -22.33
CA ALA A 10 -5.10 -8.06 -21.12
C ALA A 10 -3.59 -8.26 -21.36
N PRO A 11 -2.73 -7.35 -20.85
CA PRO A 11 -1.29 -7.40 -21.11
C PRO A 11 -0.67 -8.71 -20.64
N THR A 12 0.29 -9.21 -21.41
CA THR A 12 1.04 -10.43 -21.07
C THR A 12 1.91 -10.21 -19.81
N ARG A 13 2.36 -11.30 -19.16
CA ARG A 13 3.25 -11.19 -17.97
C ARG A 13 4.55 -10.44 -18.32
N GLU A 14 5.06 -10.63 -19.54
CA GLU A 14 6.31 -10.01 -19.99
C GLU A 14 6.14 -8.50 -20.23
N GLU A 15 5.07 -8.07 -20.92
CA GLU A 15 4.75 -6.64 -21.10
C GLU A 15 4.48 -5.95 -19.76
N PHE A 16 3.78 -6.62 -18.86
CA PHE A 16 3.52 -6.13 -17.52
C PHE A 16 4.81 -5.97 -16.70
N SER A 17 5.69 -6.97 -16.73
CA SER A 17 6.99 -6.93 -16.03
C SER A 17 7.91 -5.88 -16.61
N GLU A 18 7.91 -5.70 -17.94
CA GLU A 18 8.67 -4.64 -18.59
C GLU A 18 8.22 -3.23 -18.15
N ARG A 19 6.90 -3.02 -18.02
CA ARG A 19 6.38 -1.75 -17.50
C ARG A 19 6.85 -1.49 -16.07
N LEU A 20 6.82 -2.50 -15.21
CA LEU A 20 7.29 -2.37 -13.83
C LEU A 20 8.81 -2.12 -13.76
N LEU A 21 9.61 -2.83 -14.57
CA LEU A 21 11.06 -2.59 -14.69
C LEU A 21 11.37 -1.14 -15.07
N ARG A 22 10.66 -0.58 -16.06
CA ARG A 22 10.81 0.83 -16.44
C ARG A 22 10.42 1.77 -15.28
N GLY A 23 9.44 1.39 -14.48
CA GLY A 23 9.04 2.11 -13.27
C GLY A 23 10.15 2.11 -12.20
N SER A 24 10.75 0.95 -11.92
CA SER A 24 11.84 0.82 -10.93
C SER A 24 13.06 1.68 -11.27
N VAL A 25 13.40 1.82 -12.55
CA VAL A 25 14.53 2.71 -12.97
C VAL A 25 14.21 4.19 -12.74
N LYS A 26 12.95 4.61 -12.94
CA LYS A 26 12.54 6.01 -12.77
C LYS A 26 12.41 6.44 -11.31
N LYS A 27 12.04 5.50 -10.44
CA LYS A 27 11.81 5.72 -9.01
C LYS A 27 12.58 4.70 -8.18
N TYR A 28 13.88 4.86 -8.26
CA TYR A 28 14.86 4.17 -7.44
C TYR A 28 15.16 5.04 -6.22
N TYR A 29 15.02 4.48 -5.01
CA TYR A 29 15.48 5.12 -3.80
C TYR A 29 16.67 4.37 -3.22
N GLU A 30 17.70 5.13 -2.81
CA GLU A 30 18.80 4.63 -2.01
C GLU A 30 18.61 5.13 -0.58
N PRO A 31 18.18 4.29 0.37
CA PRO A 31 17.86 4.74 1.73
C PRO A 31 19.01 5.45 2.44
N VAL A 32 20.26 5.17 2.05
CA VAL A 32 21.44 5.86 2.59
C VAL A 32 21.48 7.34 2.20
N VAL A 33 20.97 7.69 1.01
CA VAL A 33 21.00 9.03 0.43
C VAL A 33 19.65 9.74 0.62
N ASP A 34 18.55 9.02 0.43
CA ASP A 34 17.20 9.58 0.38
C ASP A 34 16.59 9.92 1.74
N VAL A 35 17.26 9.57 2.83
CA VAL A 35 16.83 9.81 4.21
C VAL A 35 17.92 10.58 4.93
N ASP A 36 17.57 11.72 5.52
CA ASP A 36 18.45 12.45 6.43
C ASP A 36 18.50 11.73 7.78
N TRP A 37 19.46 10.83 7.93
CA TRP A 37 19.67 10.05 9.15
C TRP A 37 20.29 10.88 10.27
N ASP A 38 20.87 12.05 9.99
CA ASP A 38 21.54 12.89 10.97
C ASP A 38 20.57 13.88 11.63
N ALA A 39 19.47 14.22 10.96
CA ALA A 39 18.39 15.06 11.51
C ALA A 39 17.93 14.58 12.91
N PRO A 40 17.74 15.49 13.89
CA PRO A 40 17.31 15.11 15.23
C PRO A 40 15.88 14.57 15.23
N LEU A 41 15.60 13.67 16.17
CA LEU A 41 14.22 13.24 16.43
C LEU A 41 13.45 14.35 17.15
N ALA A 42 12.19 14.55 16.79
CA ALA A 42 11.31 15.49 17.48
C ALA A 42 10.83 14.89 18.81
N PRO A 43 11.06 15.54 19.97
CA PRO A 43 10.85 14.92 21.28
C PRO A 43 9.38 14.62 21.61
N ASP A 44 8.43 15.30 20.99
CA ASP A 44 6.99 15.27 21.28
C ASP A 44 6.15 14.53 20.21
N LYS A 45 6.82 13.94 19.22
CA LYS A 45 6.20 13.24 18.09
C LYS A 45 6.23 11.71 18.23
N PHE A 46 5.20 11.07 17.70
CA PHE A 46 5.06 9.61 17.72
C PHE A 46 5.85 8.92 16.60
N PHE A 47 6.04 7.61 16.77
CA PHE A 47 6.65 6.73 15.77
C PHE A 47 5.62 5.90 14.98
N LEU A 48 4.37 5.85 15.46
CA LEU A 48 3.20 5.36 14.75
C LEU A 48 2.07 6.39 14.93
N PRO A 49 1.17 6.57 13.93
CA PRO A 49 -0.02 7.37 14.12
C PRO A 49 -0.72 6.96 15.41
N PRO A 50 -1.16 7.90 16.26
CA PRO A 50 -1.79 7.56 17.53
C PRO A 50 -2.95 6.59 17.35
N LYS A 51 -3.78 6.82 16.33
CA LYS A 51 -4.92 5.96 15.96
C LYS A 51 -4.50 4.55 15.52
N SER A 52 -3.26 4.31 15.15
CA SER A 52 -2.76 2.99 14.77
C SER A 52 -2.15 2.22 15.94
N VAL A 53 -1.91 2.88 17.09
CA VAL A 53 -1.36 2.23 18.28
C VAL A 53 -2.38 1.28 18.89
N SER A 54 -1.94 0.09 19.27
CA SER A 54 -2.82 -1.02 19.67
C SER A 54 -3.74 -0.75 20.89
N LEU A 55 -3.33 0.18 21.77
CA LEU A 55 -4.10 0.57 22.96
C LEU A 55 -4.96 1.81 22.74
N TYR A 56 -4.89 2.48 21.59
CA TYR A 56 -5.65 3.69 21.32
C TYR A 56 -7.16 3.46 21.54
N GLY A 57 -7.81 4.44 22.18
CA GLY A 57 -9.24 4.40 22.50
C GLY A 57 -9.61 3.44 23.65
N THR A 58 -8.64 2.97 24.43
CA THR A 58 -8.88 2.12 25.62
C THR A 58 -8.66 2.90 26.91
N PRO A 59 -9.28 2.50 28.04
CA PRO A 59 -9.03 3.13 29.33
C PRO A 59 -7.55 3.11 29.74
N LEU A 60 -6.79 2.09 29.32
CA LEU A 60 -5.36 2.00 29.59
C LEU A 60 -4.59 3.09 28.84
N TRP A 61 -4.97 3.42 27.61
CA TRP A 61 -4.38 4.53 26.86
C TRP A 61 -4.73 5.89 27.44
N ASP A 62 -5.99 6.07 27.87
CA ASP A 62 -6.43 7.33 28.46
C ASP A 62 -5.69 7.64 29.76
N ALA A 63 -5.35 6.61 30.55
CA ALA A 63 -4.56 6.72 31.76
C ALA A 63 -3.05 6.96 31.52
N MET A 64 -2.54 6.75 30.29
CA MET A 64 -1.13 6.96 29.96
C MET A 64 -0.80 8.44 29.75
N THR A 65 0.38 8.87 30.21
CA THR A 65 0.92 10.18 29.88
C THR A 65 1.30 10.26 28.40
N ARG A 66 1.50 11.47 27.86
CA ARG A 66 1.93 11.67 26.47
C ARG A 66 3.24 10.95 26.18
N GLU A 67 4.20 11.01 27.10
CA GLU A 67 5.51 10.36 26.99
C GLU A 67 5.37 8.84 26.94
N GLN A 68 4.51 8.26 27.77
CA GLN A 68 4.21 6.82 27.75
C GLN A 68 3.57 6.39 26.43
N ARG A 69 2.67 7.21 25.86
CA ARG A 69 2.04 6.96 24.56
C ARG A 69 3.06 7.02 23.42
N ILE A 70 3.97 8.00 23.45
CA ILE A 70 5.08 8.11 22.49
C ILE A 70 6.00 6.88 22.60
N GLU A 71 6.40 6.51 23.81
CA GLU A 71 7.27 5.34 24.03
C GLU A 71 6.61 4.04 23.57
N LEU A 72 5.30 3.86 23.82
CA LEU A 72 4.56 2.71 23.30
C LEU A 72 4.57 2.68 21.77
N SER A 73 4.30 3.82 21.12
CA SER A 73 4.37 3.90 19.65
C SER A 73 5.74 3.52 19.11
N ARG A 74 6.82 3.90 19.82
CA ARG A 74 8.21 3.54 19.47
C ARG A 74 8.46 2.05 19.57
N GLN A 75 7.98 1.40 20.62
CA GLN A 75 8.15 -0.04 20.81
C GLN A 75 7.34 -0.87 19.81
N GLU A 76 6.13 -0.43 19.49
CA GLU A 76 5.31 -1.07 18.45
C GLU A 76 5.92 -0.88 17.07
N PHE A 77 6.41 0.33 16.76
CA PHE A 77 7.15 0.63 15.54
C PHE A 77 8.36 -0.30 15.37
N VAL A 78 9.21 -0.42 16.41
CA VAL A 78 10.39 -1.30 16.39
C VAL A 78 9.99 -2.76 16.18
N ASN A 79 8.88 -3.22 16.78
CA ASN A 79 8.37 -4.58 16.60
C ASN A 79 7.92 -4.82 15.14
N THR A 80 7.20 -3.87 14.55
CA THR A 80 6.75 -3.90 13.14
C THR A 80 7.94 -3.93 12.19
N LEU A 81 8.88 -3.01 12.31
CA LEU A 81 10.08 -2.98 11.46
C LEU A 81 10.93 -4.25 11.61
N SER A 82 11.08 -4.75 12.84
CA SER A 82 11.80 -6.00 13.07
C SER A 82 11.15 -7.17 12.33
N ALA A 83 9.81 -7.23 12.31
CA ALA A 83 9.08 -8.26 11.57
C ALA A 83 9.18 -8.09 10.06
N GLY A 84 9.16 -6.84 9.55
CA GLY A 84 9.39 -6.51 8.15
C GLY A 84 10.73 -7.07 7.64
N ILE A 85 11.82 -6.80 8.36
CA ILE A 85 13.17 -7.34 8.02
C ILE A 85 13.14 -8.88 7.88
N TRP A 86 12.46 -9.58 8.78
CA TRP A 86 12.38 -11.04 8.70
C TRP A 86 11.50 -11.52 7.55
N PHE A 87 10.41 -10.80 7.26
CA PHE A 87 9.49 -11.09 6.18
C PHE A 87 10.17 -10.93 4.82
N GLU A 88 10.83 -9.80 4.57
CA GLU A 88 11.60 -9.52 3.35
C GLU A 88 12.70 -10.57 3.14
N ASN A 89 13.38 -10.97 4.22
CA ASN A 89 14.38 -12.03 4.17
C ASN A 89 13.78 -13.42 3.82
N ILE A 90 12.54 -13.72 4.25
CA ILE A 90 11.83 -14.96 3.87
C ILE A 90 11.43 -14.91 2.40
N LEU A 91 10.92 -13.76 1.93
CA LEU A 91 10.55 -13.56 0.53
C LEU A 91 11.74 -13.69 -0.39
N ASN A 92 12.86 -13.02 -0.09
CA ASN A 92 14.11 -13.13 -0.85
C ASN A 92 14.57 -14.59 -0.96
N GLN A 93 14.52 -15.36 0.13
CA GLN A 93 14.85 -16.78 0.08
C GLN A 93 13.91 -17.59 -0.82
N ALA A 94 12.61 -17.28 -0.81
CA ALA A 94 11.65 -17.99 -1.64
C ALA A 94 11.77 -17.62 -3.12
N LEU A 95 11.97 -16.33 -3.44
CA LEU A 95 12.22 -15.83 -4.80
C LEU A 95 13.52 -16.41 -5.39
N LEU A 96 14.62 -16.40 -4.63
CA LEU A 96 15.89 -17.02 -5.05
C LEU A 96 15.75 -18.51 -5.38
N ARG A 97 14.87 -19.21 -4.65
CA ARG A 97 14.59 -20.63 -4.92
C ARG A 97 13.74 -20.82 -6.16
N ASP A 98 12.73 -19.97 -6.38
CA ASP A 98 11.88 -20.03 -7.58
C ASP A 98 12.71 -19.76 -8.85
N LEU A 99 13.68 -18.84 -8.77
CA LEU A 99 14.60 -18.50 -9.86
C LEU A 99 15.42 -19.70 -10.38
N MET A 100 15.66 -20.73 -9.58
CA MET A 100 16.34 -21.95 -10.03
C MET A 100 15.58 -22.75 -11.08
N HIS A 101 14.31 -22.42 -11.28
CA HIS A 101 13.43 -23.07 -12.24
C HIS A 101 12.87 -22.08 -13.27
N ALA A 102 13.33 -20.83 -13.26
CA ALA A 102 12.85 -19.78 -14.16
C ALA A 102 13.81 -19.58 -15.35
N ASP A 103 13.28 -19.05 -16.46
CA ASP A 103 14.10 -18.61 -17.59
C ASP A 103 14.84 -17.32 -17.17
N PRO A 104 16.18 -17.32 -17.13
CA PRO A 104 16.95 -16.15 -16.72
C PRO A 104 16.84 -14.97 -17.69
N THR A 105 16.34 -15.18 -18.91
CA THR A 105 16.18 -14.13 -19.93
C THR A 105 14.82 -13.44 -19.88
N ALA A 106 13.85 -14.01 -19.16
CA ALA A 106 12.50 -13.46 -19.05
C ALA A 106 12.46 -12.14 -18.27
N ARG A 107 11.59 -11.21 -18.69
CA ARG A 107 11.35 -9.93 -18.00
C ARG A 107 10.77 -10.13 -16.62
N SER A 108 9.94 -11.15 -16.44
CA SER A 108 9.43 -11.55 -15.12
C SER A 108 10.56 -11.97 -14.16
N THR A 109 11.58 -12.69 -14.65
CA THR A 109 12.78 -13.03 -13.86
C THR A 109 13.62 -11.80 -13.53
N HIS A 110 13.85 -10.92 -14.50
CA HIS A 110 14.56 -9.66 -14.27
C HIS A 110 13.84 -8.76 -13.24
N TYR A 111 12.50 -8.71 -13.30
CA TYR A 111 11.73 -7.96 -12.32
C TYR A 111 11.81 -8.56 -10.92
N ALA A 112 11.70 -9.89 -10.78
CA ALA A 112 11.88 -10.56 -9.49
C ALA A 112 13.27 -10.29 -8.87
N LEU A 113 14.32 -10.22 -9.70
CA LEU A 113 15.66 -9.80 -9.26
C LEU A 113 15.73 -8.34 -8.81
N THR A 114 14.97 -7.46 -9.48
CA THR A 114 14.86 -6.04 -9.11
C THR A 114 14.14 -5.89 -7.76
N GLU A 115 12.99 -6.56 -7.61
CA GLU A 115 12.22 -6.64 -6.35
C GLU A 115 13.09 -7.12 -5.19
N MET A 116 13.85 -8.20 -5.36
CA MET A 116 14.79 -8.64 -4.30
C MET A 116 15.83 -7.58 -3.95
N GLY A 117 16.31 -6.81 -4.93
CA GLY A 117 17.21 -5.68 -4.69
C GLY A 117 16.55 -4.60 -3.83
N ASP A 118 15.32 -4.22 -4.16
CA ASP A 118 14.49 -3.27 -3.39
C ASP A 118 14.30 -3.79 -1.95
N GLU A 119 13.96 -5.08 -1.77
CA GLU A 119 13.81 -5.68 -0.44
C GLU A 119 15.09 -5.65 0.40
N THR A 120 16.27 -5.88 -0.19
CA THR A 120 17.51 -5.76 0.58
C THR A 120 17.75 -4.33 1.08
N ARG A 121 17.34 -3.31 0.31
CA ARG A 121 17.44 -1.90 0.73
C ARG A 121 16.40 -1.56 1.79
N HIS A 122 15.18 -2.10 1.70
CA HIS A 122 14.18 -1.99 2.75
C HIS A 122 14.69 -2.55 4.09
N MET A 123 15.31 -3.75 4.07
CA MET A 123 15.90 -4.37 5.26
C MET A 123 16.95 -3.45 5.92
N VAL A 124 17.83 -2.83 5.10
CA VAL A 124 18.83 -1.87 5.57
C VAL A 124 18.15 -0.63 6.15
N MET A 125 17.18 -0.07 5.45
CA MET A 125 16.42 1.11 5.87
C MET A 125 15.73 0.88 7.22
N PHE A 126 15.06 -0.26 7.40
CA PHE A 126 14.42 -0.66 8.65
C PHE A 126 15.43 -0.87 9.77
N GLY A 127 16.58 -1.48 9.48
CA GLY A 127 17.68 -1.61 10.43
C GLY A 127 18.17 -0.25 10.94
N ARG A 128 18.44 0.69 10.03
CA ARG A 128 18.86 2.07 10.36
C ARG A 128 17.77 2.83 11.12
N ALA A 129 16.50 2.65 10.77
CA ALA A 129 15.39 3.25 11.50
C ALA A 129 15.31 2.74 12.94
N ILE A 130 15.48 1.43 13.17
CA ILE A 130 15.51 0.88 14.53
C ILE A 130 16.69 1.45 15.34
N GLU A 131 17.86 1.58 14.73
CA GLU A 131 19.04 2.20 15.36
C GLU A 131 18.79 3.67 15.71
N LYS A 132 18.30 4.45 14.74
CA LYS A 132 18.03 5.89 14.89
C LYS A 132 17.09 6.20 16.05
N VAL A 133 16.06 5.38 16.25
CA VAL A 133 15.09 5.56 17.35
C VAL A 133 15.55 4.97 18.68
N GLY A 134 16.82 4.53 18.78
CA GLY A 134 17.36 3.87 19.98
C GLY A 134 16.62 2.57 20.32
N GLY A 135 16.11 1.88 19.30
CA GLY A 135 15.33 0.66 19.42
C GLY A 135 16.22 -0.57 19.56
N LYS A 136 15.72 -1.61 20.24
CA LYS A 136 16.33 -2.94 20.24
C LYS A 136 15.49 -3.85 19.35
N PRO A 137 16.01 -4.45 18.26
CA PRO A 137 15.20 -5.30 17.40
C PRO A 137 14.52 -6.44 18.18
N MET A 138 13.28 -6.78 17.77
CA MET A 138 12.58 -7.96 18.26
C MET A 138 13.11 -9.20 17.54
N ARG A 139 13.77 -10.08 18.29
CA ARG A 139 14.36 -11.30 17.73
C ARG A 139 13.45 -12.51 17.93
N PRO A 140 13.24 -13.35 16.91
CA PRO A 140 12.52 -14.60 17.07
C PRO A 140 13.27 -15.54 18.01
N LYS A 141 12.53 -16.29 18.82
CA LYS A 141 13.07 -17.39 19.65
C LYS A 141 13.64 -18.50 18.77
N ARG A 142 14.49 -19.36 19.33
CA ARG A 142 15.16 -20.46 18.60
C ARG A 142 14.18 -21.30 17.76
N TYR A 143 13.08 -21.76 18.36
CA TYR A 143 12.08 -22.55 17.63
C TYR A 143 11.38 -21.75 16.52
N GLN A 144 11.14 -20.46 16.71
CA GLN A 144 10.55 -19.60 15.68
C GLN A 144 11.51 -19.43 14.51
N ARG A 145 12.81 -19.31 14.76
CA ARG A 145 13.83 -19.27 13.70
C ARG A 145 13.87 -20.57 12.89
N MET A 146 13.70 -21.72 13.54
CA MET A 146 13.61 -23.01 12.83
C MET A 146 12.39 -23.03 11.89
N ILE A 147 11.23 -22.55 12.36
CA ILE A 147 10.02 -22.44 11.52
C ILE A 147 10.26 -21.46 10.37
N ILE A 148 10.78 -20.27 10.66
CA ILE A 148 11.07 -19.22 9.67
C ILE A 148 11.98 -19.74 8.56
N ASN A 149 13.05 -20.47 8.90
CA ASN A 149 13.96 -21.04 7.90
C ASN A 149 13.34 -22.19 7.08
N LEU A 150 12.24 -22.78 7.55
CA LEU A 150 11.53 -23.83 6.82
C LEU A 150 10.46 -23.26 5.86
N LEU A 151 9.91 -22.08 6.16
CA LEU A 151 8.84 -21.46 5.36
C LEU A 151 9.21 -21.26 3.87
N PRO A 152 10.41 -20.76 3.50
CA PRO A 152 10.79 -20.62 2.10
C PRO A 152 10.78 -21.94 1.30
N LEU A 153 10.85 -23.11 1.98
CA LEU A 153 10.78 -24.40 1.30
C LEU A 153 9.37 -24.74 0.83
N THR A 154 8.34 -24.19 1.48
CA THR A 154 6.93 -24.44 1.18
C THR A 154 6.33 -23.36 0.26
N PHE A 155 6.90 -22.16 0.25
CA PHE A 155 6.45 -21.04 -0.58
C PHE A 155 6.88 -21.23 -2.04
N ARG A 156 6.02 -21.92 -2.81
CA ARG A 156 6.19 -22.15 -4.25
C ARG A 156 4.92 -21.82 -5.01
N GLY A 157 5.07 -21.38 -6.27
CA GLY A 157 3.93 -21.10 -7.15
C GLY A 157 2.96 -20.09 -6.52
N ALA A 158 1.66 -20.39 -6.54
CA ALA A 158 0.65 -19.49 -5.98
C ALA A 158 0.78 -19.27 -4.47
N LEU A 159 1.32 -20.22 -3.71
CA LEU A 159 1.46 -20.05 -2.26
C LEU A 159 2.51 -18.98 -1.93
N LEU A 160 3.57 -18.86 -2.74
CA LEU A 160 4.54 -17.77 -2.63
C LEU A 160 3.85 -16.42 -2.81
N TRP A 161 3.13 -16.22 -3.92
CA TRP A 161 2.46 -14.95 -4.20
C TRP A 161 1.39 -14.59 -3.17
N VAL A 162 0.62 -15.57 -2.68
CA VAL A 162 -0.37 -15.33 -1.62
C VAL A 162 0.32 -14.99 -0.30
N ALA A 163 1.44 -15.64 0.04
CA ALA A 163 2.19 -15.33 1.25
C ALA A 163 2.84 -13.93 1.17
N ALA A 164 3.36 -13.56 0.00
CA ALA A 164 3.85 -12.21 -0.29
C ALA A 164 2.76 -11.17 -0.05
N LEU A 165 1.61 -11.30 -0.74
CA LEU A 165 0.48 -10.39 -0.59
C LEU A 165 -0.06 -10.28 0.84
N VAL A 166 -0.12 -11.40 1.57
CA VAL A 166 -0.55 -11.41 2.98
C VAL A 166 0.39 -10.60 3.87
N GLY A 167 1.69 -10.56 3.56
CA GLY A 167 2.62 -9.67 4.23
C GLY A 167 2.49 -8.23 3.76
N GLU A 168 2.80 -8.02 2.49
CA GLU A 168 2.98 -6.72 1.83
C GLU A 168 1.74 -5.82 1.96
N GLU A 169 0.56 -6.34 1.65
CA GLU A 169 -0.64 -5.51 1.53
C GLU A 169 -1.22 -5.09 2.89
N ILE A 170 -1.05 -5.93 3.92
CA ILE A 170 -1.44 -5.59 5.30
C ILE A 170 -0.52 -4.49 5.85
N PHE A 171 0.79 -4.57 5.58
CA PHE A 171 1.72 -3.52 5.97
C PHE A 171 1.49 -2.23 5.17
N ASP A 172 1.32 -2.32 3.85
CA ASP A 172 1.07 -1.18 2.96
C ASP A 172 -0.12 -0.33 3.43
N SER A 173 -1.25 -0.96 3.76
CA SER A 173 -2.43 -0.24 4.25
C SER A 173 -2.18 0.48 5.59
N LEU A 174 -1.41 -0.13 6.50
CA LEU A 174 -1.00 0.53 7.74
C LEU A 174 -0.07 1.73 7.48
N GLN A 175 0.84 1.59 6.52
CA GLN A 175 1.86 2.59 6.18
C GLN A 175 1.28 3.80 5.42
N ARG A 176 0.25 3.61 4.60
CA ARG A 176 -0.43 4.73 3.91
C ARG A 176 -1.01 5.75 4.89
N ASN A 177 -1.54 5.27 6.01
CA ASN A 177 -2.04 6.13 7.09
C ASN A 177 -0.92 6.90 7.83
N MET A 178 0.36 6.60 7.57
CA MET A 178 1.52 7.21 8.21
C MET A 178 2.14 8.35 7.39
N MET A 179 1.86 8.46 6.09
CA MET A 179 2.64 9.36 5.22
C MET A 179 2.37 10.86 5.47
N ASP A 180 1.15 11.19 5.90
CA ASP A 180 0.67 12.57 6.01
C ASP A 180 0.22 12.94 7.44
N ASP A 181 0.50 12.09 8.44
CA ASP A 181 0.13 12.35 9.84
C ASP A 181 1.09 13.39 10.47
N PRO A 182 0.62 14.59 10.85
CA PRO A 182 1.46 15.66 11.37
C PRO A 182 2.12 15.33 12.71
N ASP A 183 1.58 14.38 13.48
CA ASP A 183 2.09 13.95 14.78
C ASP A 183 3.26 12.96 14.68
N LEU A 184 3.63 12.54 13.47
CA LEU A 184 4.72 11.59 13.23
C LEU A 184 6.10 12.23 13.08
N GLN A 185 7.12 11.47 13.49
CA GLN A 185 8.52 11.78 13.19
C GLN A 185 8.74 11.96 11.67
N PRO A 186 9.36 13.06 11.22
CA PRO A 186 9.63 13.27 9.79
C PRO A 186 10.44 12.14 9.15
N VAL A 187 11.41 11.58 9.88
CA VAL A 187 12.18 10.42 9.40
C VAL A 187 11.30 9.20 9.16
N VAL A 188 10.27 8.98 10.00
CA VAL A 188 9.31 7.88 9.84
C VAL A 188 8.42 8.12 8.62
N GLN A 189 7.89 9.32 8.43
CA GLN A 189 7.11 9.65 7.22
C GLN A 189 7.92 9.41 5.94
N ARG A 190 9.19 9.83 5.93
CA ARG A 190 10.08 9.69 4.77
C ARG A 190 10.33 8.22 4.41
N ILE A 191 10.70 7.39 5.38
CA ILE A 191 10.94 5.95 5.11
C ILE A 191 9.65 5.24 4.66
N MET A 192 8.48 5.60 5.22
CA MET A 192 7.21 5.00 4.83
C MET A 192 6.82 5.38 3.41
N ARG A 193 7.06 6.65 3.02
CA ARG A 193 6.83 7.12 1.65
C ARG A 193 7.70 6.39 0.63
N ILE A 194 8.98 6.16 0.95
CA ILE A 194 9.88 5.37 0.12
C ILE A 194 9.33 3.95 -0.02
N HIS A 195 9.14 3.26 1.11
CA HIS A 195 8.68 1.86 1.14
C HIS A 195 7.35 1.65 0.41
N VAL A 196 6.31 2.44 0.71
CA VAL A 196 4.98 2.33 0.05
C VAL A 196 5.06 2.55 -1.46
N THR A 197 5.95 3.44 -1.91
CA THR A 197 6.12 3.72 -3.35
C THR A 197 6.73 2.52 -4.09
N GLU A 198 7.67 1.82 -3.45
CA GLU A 198 8.33 0.65 -4.00
C GLU A 198 7.41 -0.58 -3.91
N GLU A 199 6.81 -0.79 -2.74
CA GLU A 199 5.90 -1.91 -2.43
C GLU A 199 4.64 -1.95 -3.31
N ALA A 200 4.13 -0.78 -3.72
CA ALA A 200 3.01 -0.71 -4.64
C ALA A 200 3.26 -1.47 -5.96
N ARG A 201 4.52 -1.58 -6.39
CA ARG A 201 4.89 -2.36 -7.59
C ARG A 201 4.97 -3.86 -7.28
N HIS A 202 5.51 -4.24 -6.12
CA HIS A 202 5.62 -5.62 -5.67
C HIS A 202 4.22 -6.24 -5.50
N ILE A 203 3.31 -5.55 -4.81
CA ILE A 203 1.91 -5.95 -4.66
C ILE A 203 1.24 -6.16 -6.02
N GLN A 204 1.46 -5.27 -6.99
CA GLN A 204 0.91 -5.42 -8.34
C GLN A 204 1.47 -6.66 -9.06
N PHE A 205 2.78 -6.91 -8.93
CA PHE A 205 3.43 -8.09 -9.49
C PHE A 205 2.95 -9.39 -8.85
N ALA A 206 2.79 -9.41 -7.53
CA ALA A 206 2.29 -10.54 -6.78
C ALA A 206 0.81 -10.82 -7.07
N ARG A 207 -0.04 -9.79 -7.20
CA ARG A 207 -1.46 -9.94 -7.61
C ARG A 207 -1.60 -10.54 -9.01
N ASP A 208 -0.84 -10.06 -9.99
CA ASP A 208 -0.85 -10.65 -11.34
C ASP A 208 -0.34 -12.11 -11.32
N GLY A 209 0.69 -12.39 -10.53
CA GLY A 209 1.24 -13.75 -10.35
C GLY A 209 0.21 -14.70 -9.72
N ALA A 210 -0.46 -14.26 -8.65
CA ALA A 210 -1.51 -15.02 -7.99
C ALA A 210 -2.70 -15.31 -8.92
N ARG A 211 -3.21 -14.28 -9.63
CA ARG A 211 -4.36 -14.44 -10.53
C ARG A 211 -4.09 -15.46 -11.64
N LYS A 212 -2.95 -15.37 -12.32
CA LYS A 212 -2.58 -16.30 -13.40
C LYS A 212 -2.41 -17.73 -12.87
N ARG A 213 -1.70 -17.92 -11.75
CA ARG A 213 -1.46 -19.26 -11.19
C ARG A 213 -2.71 -19.92 -10.63
N VAL A 214 -3.66 -19.15 -10.09
CA VAL A 214 -4.94 -19.71 -9.60
C VAL A 214 -5.81 -20.20 -10.75
N ALA A 215 -5.78 -19.54 -11.91
CA ALA A 215 -6.55 -19.97 -13.09
C ALA A 215 -6.12 -21.34 -13.61
N GLU A 216 -4.84 -21.71 -13.43
CA GLU A 216 -4.26 -22.98 -13.88
C GLU A 216 -4.25 -24.06 -12.80
N MET A 217 -4.77 -23.76 -11.60
CA MET A 217 -4.57 -24.60 -10.42
C MET A 217 -5.58 -25.75 -10.32
N PRO A 218 -5.13 -26.99 -10.01
CA PRO A 218 -6.03 -28.07 -9.64
C PRO A 218 -6.89 -27.71 -8.42
N TRP A 219 -8.12 -28.21 -8.39
CA TRP A 219 -9.10 -27.84 -7.36
C TRP A 219 -8.62 -28.12 -5.93
N LEU A 220 -7.91 -29.24 -5.69
CA LEU A 220 -7.37 -29.59 -4.38
C LEU A 220 -6.33 -28.57 -3.92
N SER A 221 -5.37 -28.23 -4.78
CA SER A 221 -4.35 -27.23 -4.49
C SER A 221 -4.99 -25.86 -4.23
N ARG A 222 -6.02 -25.51 -5.00
CA ARG A 222 -6.78 -24.27 -4.80
C ARG A 222 -7.46 -24.26 -3.44
N MET A 223 -8.13 -25.35 -3.07
CA MET A 223 -8.77 -25.49 -1.76
C MET A 223 -7.74 -25.37 -0.62
N TRP A 224 -6.55 -25.96 -0.76
CA TRP A 224 -5.48 -25.84 0.23
C TRP A 224 -4.99 -24.40 0.39
N VAL A 225 -4.60 -23.74 -0.70
CA VAL A 225 -4.12 -22.34 -0.68
C VAL A 225 -5.21 -21.40 -0.17
N ALA A 226 -6.47 -21.63 -0.58
CA ALA A 226 -7.61 -20.83 -0.18
C ALA A 226 -7.92 -20.89 1.32
N ASN A 227 -7.45 -21.91 2.03
CA ASN A 227 -7.70 -22.07 3.46
C ASN A 227 -6.45 -21.81 4.32
N LEU A 228 -5.26 -22.14 3.81
CA LEU A 228 -4.00 -22.00 4.53
C LEU A 228 -3.66 -20.54 4.86
N ASN A 229 -4.03 -19.60 3.98
CA ASN A 229 -3.76 -18.17 4.19
C ASN A 229 -4.38 -17.63 5.50
N GLY A 230 -5.46 -18.24 6.00
CA GLY A 230 -6.08 -17.87 7.29
C GLY A 230 -5.16 -17.97 8.50
N VAL A 231 -4.09 -18.77 8.42
CA VAL A 231 -3.06 -18.83 9.47
C VAL A 231 -2.37 -17.47 9.65
N GLY A 232 -2.33 -16.64 8.59
CA GLY A 232 -1.85 -15.27 8.63
C GLY A 232 -2.51 -14.44 9.72
N GLY A 233 -3.83 -14.58 9.92
CA GLY A 233 -4.55 -13.82 10.96
C GLY A 233 -4.07 -14.14 12.38
N LEU A 234 -3.73 -15.41 12.65
CA LEU A 234 -3.17 -15.81 13.95
C LEU A 234 -1.76 -15.22 14.15
N PHE A 235 -0.97 -15.18 13.08
CA PHE A 235 0.36 -14.59 13.07
C PHE A 235 0.30 -13.07 13.29
N PHE A 236 -0.48 -12.33 12.51
CA PHE A 236 -0.59 -10.87 12.65
C PHE A 236 -1.21 -10.46 13.98
N ARG A 237 -2.23 -11.17 14.47
CA ARG A 237 -2.74 -10.92 15.82
C ARG A 237 -1.66 -11.15 16.88
N HIS A 238 -0.74 -12.09 16.70
CA HIS A 238 0.40 -12.24 17.61
C HIS A 238 1.39 -11.08 17.46
N LEU A 239 1.73 -10.71 16.23
CA LEU A 239 2.68 -9.66 15.90
C LEU A 239 2.28 -8.30 16.47
N PHE A 240 1.06 -7.84 16.17
CA PHE A 240 0.58 -6.52 16.60
C PHE A 240 0.25 -6.44 18.09
N THR A 241 0.12 -7.58 18.77
CA THR A 241 -0.12 -7.62 20.22
C THR A 241 0.96 -8.41 20.95
N ASN A 242 2.22 -8.27 20.53
CA ASN A 242 3.33 -8.96 21.13
C ASN A 242 3.57 -8.40 22.54
N ALA A 243 3.42 -9.25 23.57
CA ALA A 243 3.58 -8.85 24.97
C ALA A 243 4.95 -8.18 25.27
N ALA A 244 5.97 -8.46 24.46
CA ALA A 244 7.29 -7.85 24.61
C ALA A 244 7.30 -6.35 24.32
N GLN A 245 6.48 -5.83 23.39
CA GLN A 245 6.45 -4.40 23.07
C GLN A 245 5.94 -3.57 24.25
N TYR A 246 4.86 -4.05 24.90
CA TYR A 246 4.29 -3.42 26.08
C TYR A 246 5.22 -3.45 27.28
N ARG A 247 5.89 -4.59 27.54
CA ARG A 247 6.88 -4.69 28.63
C ARG A 247 8.04 -3.71 28.45
N ARG A 248 8.49 -3.53 27.21
CA ARG A 248 9.57 -2.57 26.90
C ARG A 248 9.12 -1.12 27.06
N ALA A 249 7.83 -0.85 26.84
CA ALA A 249 7.21 0.44 27.10
C ALA A 249 6.89 0.68 28.59
N GLY A 250 7.27 -0.23 29.50
CA GLY A 250 7.04 -0.10 30.94
C GLY A 250 5.65 -0.52 31.41
N LEU A 251 4.83 -1.13 30.55
CA LEU A 251 3.48 -1.62 30.89
C LEU A 251 3.50 -3.10 31.32
N ASP A 252 2.45 -3.54 32.03
CA ASP A 252 2.20 -4.98 32.20
C ASP A 252 1.83 -5.58 30.83
N GLY A 253 2.78 -6.31 30.24
CA GLY A 253 2.59 -6.83 28.90
C GLY A 253 1.56 -7.96 28.76
N LYS A 254 1.10 -8.60 29.84
CA LYS A 254 -0.03 -9.54 29.77
C LYS A 254 -1.35 -8.76 29.74
N GLU A 255 -1.47 -7.78 30.62
CA GLU A 255 -2.68 -6.97 30.72
C GLU A 255 -2.87 -6.07 29.50
N ALA A 256 -1.84 -5.31 29.11
CA ALA A 256 -1.86 -4.47 27.92
C ALA A 256 -2.20 -5.28 26.66
N ARG A 257 -1.66 -6.50 26.53
CA ARG A 257 -2.01 -7.40 25.43
C ARG A 257 -3.47 -7.82 25.47
N ARG A 258 -4.01 -8.12 26.66
CA ARG A 258 -5.41 -8.50 26.82
C ARG A 258 -6.31 -7.35 26.39
N VAL A 259 -6.02 -6.13 26.87
CA VAL A 259 -6.74 -4.90 26.54
C VAL A 259 -6.68 -4.61 25.05
N ALA A 260 -5.48 -4.61 24.43
CA ALA A 260 -5.31 -4.39 22.99
C ALA A 260 -6.12 -5.38 22.15
N ARG A 261 -6.16 -6.66 22.55
CA ARG A 261 -6.90 -7.71 21.83
C ARG A 261 -8.42 -7.59 21.95
N THR A 262 -8.92 -6.84 22.93
CA THR A 262 -10.34 -6.57 23.10
C THR A 262 -10.73 -5.15 22.69
N SER A 263 -9.79 -4.35 22.19
CA SER A 263 -10.04 -2.98 21.75
C SER A 263 -10.87 -2.96 20.45
N PRO A 264 -12.09 -2.37 20.45
CA PRO A 264 -12.90 -2.25 19.25
C PRO A 264 -12.19 -1.41 18.17
N HIS A 265 -11.58 -0.30 18.57
CA HIS A 265 -10.82 0.56 17.65
C HIS A 265 -9.68 -0.20 16.97
N HIS A 266 -8.96 -1.05 17.72
CA HIS A 266 -7.89 -1.86 17.14
C HIS A 266 -8.42 -2.93 16.17
N HIS A 267 -9.61 -3.47 16.42
CA HIS A 267 -10.28 -4.39 15.49
C HIS A 267 -10.67 -3.67 14.20
N ASP A 268 -11.19 -2.46 14.28
CA ASP A 268 -11.57 -1.65 13.12
C ASP A 268 -10.34 -1.33 12.25
N VAL A 269 -9.23 -0.90 12.86
CA VAL A 269 -7.97 -0.65 12.15
C VAL A 269 -7.45 -1.91 11.44
N GLN A 270 -7.52 -3.08 12.08
CA GLN A 270 -7.13 -4.34 11.45
C GLN A 270 -8.03 -4.73 10.27
N ALA A 271 -9.35 -4.57 10.43
CA ALA A 271 -10.32 -4.87 9.40
C ALA A 271 -10.16 -3.95 8.18
N LEU A 272 -9.94 -2.65 8.42
CA LEU A 272 -9.65 -1.67 7.37
C LEU A 272 -8.34 -2.00 6.65
N GLY A 273 -7.30 -2.33 7.41
CA GLY A 273 -5.99 -2.73 6.87
C GLY A 273 -6.06 -3.92 5.92
N PHE A 274 -6.89 -4.92 6.25
CA PHE A 274 -7.02 -6.16 5.49
C PHE A 274 -8.08 -6.14 4.38
N ALA A 275 -8.97 -5.14 4.35
CA ALA A 275 -10.10 -5.11 3.42
C ALA A 275 -9.69 -5.21 1.93
N PRO A 276 -8.65 -4.50 1.44
CA PRO A 276 -8.22 -4.62 0.04
C PRO A 276 -7.76 -6.04 -0.32
N LEU A 277 -6.99 -6.67 0.58
CA LEU A 277 -6.49 -8.03 0.39
C LEU A 277 -7.63 -9.05 0.46
N ALA A 278 -8.57 -8.88 1.40
CA ALA A 278 -9.74 -9.72 1.51
C ALA A 278 -10.60 -9.70 0.25
N ALA A 279 -10.79 -8.51 -0.34
CA ALA A 279 -11.52 -8.33 -1.59
C ALA A 279 -10.81 -9.06 -2.73
N PHE A 280 -9.49 -8.86 -2.86
CA PHE A 280 -8.68 -9.54 -3.89
C PHE A 280 -8.71 -11.07 -3.73
N LEU A 281 -8.47 -11.60 -2.53
CA LEU A 281 -8.52 -13.05 -2.27
C LEU A 281 -9.92 -13.63 -2.54
N THR A 282 -10.98 -12.86 -2.31
CA THR A 282 -12.36 -13.27 -2.64
C THR A 282 -12.58 -13.31 -4.15
N ASP A 283 -12.14 -12.28 -4.88
CA ASP A 283 -12.21 -12.18 -6.36
C ASP A 283 -11.56 -13.38 -7.04
N ILE A 284 -10.33 -13.73 -6.63
CA ILE A 284 -9.62 -14.89 -7.20
C ILE A 284 -10.06 -16.24 -6.60
N GLY A 285 -11.01 -16.26 -5.68
CA GLY A 285 -11.53 -17.46 -5.02
C GLY A 285 -10.49 -18.21 -4.17
N LEU A 286 -9.62 -17.45 -3.49
CA LEU A 286 -8.70 -17.91 -2.45
C LEU A 286 -9.14 -17.52 -1.03
N MET A 287 -10.35 -17.01 -0.86
CA MET A 287 -10.97 -16.80 0.46
C MET A 287 -11.87 -17.99 0.83
N GLY A 288 -11.25 -19.11 1.21
CA GLY A 288 -11.93 -20.34 1.61
C GLY A 288 -12.64 -20.21 2.98
N PRO A 289 -13.50 -21.18 3.35
CA PRO A 289 -14.30 -21.12 4.57
C PRO A 289 -13.46 -21.15 5.85
N ILE A 290 -12.37 -21.92 5.88
CA ILE A 290 -11.47 -21.99 7.05
C ILE A 290 -10.67 -20.69 7.14
N ALA A 291 -10.16 -20.18 6.01
CA ALA A 291 -9.46 -18.91 5.98
C ALA A 291 -10.35 -17.78 6.51
N ARG A 292 -11.56 -17.65 5.96
CA ARG A 292 -12.56 -16.67 6.42
C ARG A 292 -12.80 -16.79 7.91
N ARG A 293 -13.03 -18.00 8.43
CA ARG A 293 -13.23 -18.24 9.87
C ARG A 293 -12.04 -17.78 10.72
N LEU A 294 -10.81 -18.04 10.28
CA LEU A 294 -9.60 -17.66 11.02
C LEU A 294 -9.38 -16.14 11.01
N TRP A 295 -9.57 -15.49 9.86
CA TRP A 295 -9.50 -14.03 9.73
C TRP A 295 -10.60 -13.34 10.55
N THR A 296 -11.84 -13.86 10.54
CA THR A 296 -12.92 -13.35 11.39
C THR A 296 -12.62 -13.53 12.88
N ARG A 297 -12.12 -14.70 13.29
CA ARG A 297 -11.73 -14.96 14.69
C ARG A 297 -10.60 -14.05 15.18
N THR A 298 -9.84 -13.47 14.26
CA THR A 298 -8.72 -12.59 14.55
C THR A 298 -9.03 -11.13 14.29
N HIS A 299 -10.29 -10.79 13.97
CA HIS A 299 -10.81 -9.42 13.75
C HIS A 299 -10.26 -8.69 12.51
N PHE A 300 -9.58 -9.39 11.61
CA PHE A 300 -9.20 -8.86 10.30
C PHE A 300 -10.35 -8.92 9.28
N LEU A 301 -11.34 -9.78 9.52
CA LEU A 301 -12.61 -9.76 8.80
C LEU A 301 -13.76 -9.47 9.77
N PRO A 302 -14.69 -8.57 9.43
CA PRO A 302 -15.87 -8.36 10.26
C PRO A 302 -16.74 -9.62 10.26
N ALA A 303 -17.36 -9.92 11.40
CA ALA A 303 -18.22 -11.12 11.57
C ALA A 303 -19.55 -11.00 10.81
N THR A 304 -20.02 -9.76 10.63
CA THR A 304 -21.17 -9.39 9.81
C THR A 304 -20.68 -8.33 8.83
N PRO A 305 -20.98 -8.41 7.52
CA PRO A 305 -20.70 -7.30 6.61
C PRO A 305 -21.38 -6.05 7.19
N SER A 306 -20.58 -5.03 7.50
CA SER A 306 -21.07 -3.78 8.07
C SER A 306 -22.17 -3.20 7.18
N THR A 307 -23.34 -2.92 7.77
CA THR A 307 -24.42 -2.12 7.17
C THR A 307 -24.25 -0.63 7.43
N ARG A 308 -23.15 -0.23 8.10
CA ARG A 308 -22.74 1.18 8.10
C ARG A 308 -22.48 1.54 6.64
N PRO A 309 -23.10 2.62 6.10
CA PRO A 309 -22.68 3.14 4.82
C PRO A 309 -21.17 3.27 4.84
N ALA A 310 -20.52 3.00 3.70
CA ALA A 310 -19.09 3.25 3.53
C ALA A 310 -18.77 4.75 3.54
N ASP A 311 -19.51 5.55 4.30
CA ASP A 311 -19.50 7.02 4.29
C ASP A 311 -18.71 7.60 5.46
N ASP A 312 -18.21 6.78 6.40
CA ASP A 312 -17.32 7.22 7.51
C ASP A 312 -15.93 6.57 7.46
N VAL A 313 -15.63 5.84 6.39
CA VAL A 313 -14.25 5.51 6.03
C VAL A 313 -13.88 6.52 4.96
N ALA A 314 -13.09 7.52 5.34
CA ALA A 314 -12.23 8.17 4.37
C ALA A 314 -11.35 7.05 3.79
N THR A 315 -11.80 6.48 2.68
CA THR A 315 -10.89 5.92 1.71
C THR A 315 -9.87 7.04 1.47
N ALA A 316 -8.58 6.73 1.45
CA ALA A 316 -7.60 7.61 0.82
C ALA A 316 -7.81 7.63 -0.73
N GLU A 317 -9.07 7.55 -1.14
CA GLU A 317 -9.69 7.85 -2.41
C GLU A 317 -10.88 8.81 -2.19
N GLU A 318 -10.77 9.78 -1.26
CA GLU A 318 -11.32 11.11 -1.56
C GLU A 318 -10.53 11.68 -2.73
N ARG A 319 -10.81 11.10 -3.89
CA ARG A 319 -10.68 11.71 -5.19
C ARG A 319 -11.51 12.97 -5.08
N GLU A 320 -10.89 14.12 -4.86
CA GLU A 320 -11.57 15.42 -4.94
C GLU A 320 -12.19 15.53 -6.33
N LEU A 321 -13.45 15.10 -6.42
CA LEU A 321 -14.25 15.20 -7.62
C LEU A 321 -14.77 16.64 -7.64
N TYR A 322 -14.04 17.51 -8.32
CA TYR A 322 -14.54 18.84 -8.58
C TYR A 322 -15.52 18.77 -9.75
N ASP A 323 -16.78 19.14 -9.52
CA ASP A 323 -17.80 19.28 -10.56
C ASP A 323 -18.45 20.66 -10.45
N GLY A 324 -18.02 21.57 -11.32
CA GLY A 324 -18.35 22.99 -11.17
C GLY A 324 -17.90 23.86 -12.34
N PRO A 325 -18.16 25.17 -12.26
CA PRO A 325 -17.77 26.13 -13.29
C PRO A 325 -16.26 26.37 -13.30
N ALA A 326 -15.66 26.45 -14.49
CA ALA A 326 -14.25 26.80 -14.68
C ALA A 326 -14.09 27.76 -15.87
N VAL A 327 -12.95 28.44 -15.91
CA VAL A 327 -12.53 29.21 -17.08
C VAL A 327 -11.41 28.46 -17.78
N LEU A 328 -11.66 28.06 -19.02
CA LEU A 328 -10.67 27.44 -19.90
C LEU A 328 -10.12 28.50 -20.84
N ARG A 329 -8.82 28.80 -20.74
CA ARG A 329 -8.10 29.67 -21.67
C ARG A 329 -7.40 28.85 -22.74
N VAL A 330 -7.75 29.08 -24.01
CA VAL A 330 -7.11 28.47 -25.18
C VAL A 330 -6.54 29.59 -26.04
N GLY A 331 -5.20 29.66 -26.15
CA GLY A 331 -4.54 30.83 -26.72
C GLY A 331 -4.84 32.08 -25.89
N ASP A 332 -5.40 33.11 -26.51
CA ASP A 332 -5.75 34.39 -25.87
C ASP A 332 -7.27 34.53 -25.57
N VAL A 333 -8.03 33.44 -25.68
CA VAL A 333 -9.50 33.45 -25.52
C VAL A 333 -9.92 32.64 -24.30
N ASP A 334 -10.80 33.23 -23.49
CA ASP A 334 -11.39 32.60 -22.31
C ASP A 334 -12.78 32.03 -22.61
N HIS A 335 -13.00 30.80 -22.17
CA HIS A 335 -14.26 30.08 -22.29
C HIS A 335 -14.78 29.71 -20.90
N THR A 336 -15.98 30.19 -20.56
CA THR A 336 -16.70 29.74 -19.37
C THR A 336 -17.28 28.37 -19.64
N VAL A 337 -16.82 27.36 -18.90
CA VAL A 337 -17.19 25.96 -19.08
C VAL A 337 -17.61 25.35 -17.75
N ARG A 338 -18.31 24.22 -17.77
CA ARG A 338 -18.42 23.35 -16.60
C ARG A 338 -17.40 22.24 -16.75
N VAL A 339 -16.72 21.86 -15.69
CA VAL A 339 -15.74 20.76 -15.71
C VAL A 339 -16.07 19.75 -14.63
N ARG A 340 -15.73 18.50 -14.90
CA ARG A 340 -15.66 17.44 -13.90
C ARG A 340 -14.25 16.91 -13.85
N LEU A 341 -13.53 17.18 -12.78
CA LEU A 341 -12.11 16.90 -12.62
C LEU A 341 -11.88 15.95 -11.45
N ILE A 342 -10.85 15.13 -11.58
CA ILE A 342 -10.39 14.18 -10.57
C ILE A 342 -8.86 14.18 -10.59
N GLY A 343 -8.25 14.00 -9.42
CA GLY A 343 -6.82 13.90 -9.29
C GLY A 343 -6.37 12.70 -8.47
N HIS A 344 -5.16 12.24 -8.73
CA HIS A 344 -4.47 11.23 -7.95
C HIS A 344 -2.97 11.51 -7.95
N LEU A 345 -2.29 11.17 -6.86
CA LEU A 345 -0.83 11.12 -6.88
C LEU A 345 -0.42 9.92 -7.73
N GLU A 346 0.25 10.15 -8.86
CA GLU A 346 0.68 9.07 -9.75
C GLU A 346 1.91 8.36 -9.14
N PRO A 347 1.81 7.08 -8.73
CA PRO A 347 2.91 6.40 -8.06
C PRO A 347 4.11 6.15 -8.97
N ILE A 348 3.99 6.34 -10.30
CA ILE A 348 5.09 6.16 -11.26
C ILE A 348 6.00 7.39 -11.38
N ASP A 349 5.49 8.63 -11.28
CA ASP A 349 6.30 9.86 -11.42
C ASP A 349 6.24 10.78 -10.17
N GLY A 350 5.28 10.56 -9.27
CA GLY A 350 5.22 11.20 -7.95
C GLY A 350 4.68 12.61 -8.02
N GLN A 351 4.16 12.96 -9.19
CA GLN A 351 3.46 14.20 -9.41
C GLN A 351 1.97 13.93 -9.19
N TYR A 352 1.25 14.98 -8.81
CA TYR A 352 -0.19 14.90 -8.74
C TYR A 352 -0.72 15.00 -10.17
N HIS A 353 -1.34 13.94 -10.66
CA HIS A 353 -1.93 13.89 -11.98
C HIS A 353 -3.42 14.12 -11.84
N TRP A 354 -3.97 14.97 -12.69
CA TRP A 354 -5.39 15.23 -12.70
C TRP A 354 -5.93 15.18 -14.11
N GLN A 355 -7.18 14.75 -14.23
CA GLN A 355 -7.86 14.59 -15.51
C GLN A 355 -9.35 14.84 -15.35
N GLY A 356 -10.05 14.99 -16.46
CA GLY A 356 -11.48 15.17 -16.41
C GLY A 356 -12.13 15.43 -17.75
N ALA A 357 -13.36 15.92 -17.68
CA ALA A 357 -14.16 16.29 -18.82
C ALA A 357 -14.56 17.78 -18.75
N ILE A 358 -14.55 18.43 -19.90
CA ILE A 358 -15.02 19.79 -20.13
C ILE A 358 -16.37 19.70 -20.84
N PHE A 359 -17.37 20.35 -20.26
CA PHE A 359 -18.74 20.47 -20.75
C PHE A 359 -18.99 21.92 -21.17
N GLY A 360 -19.31 22.14 -22.44
CA GLY A 360 -19.53 23.46 -23.02
C GLY A 360 -19.02 23.55 -24.45
N GLU A 361 -19.36 24.65 -25.12
CA GLU A 361 -18.88 24.92 -26.48
C GLU A 361 -17.49 25.55 -26.42
N ILE A 362 -16.49 24.81 -26.92
CA ILE A 362 -15.14 25.30 -27.16
C ILE A 362 -14.79 25.10 -28.65
N PRO A 363 -13.87 25.91 -29.22
CA PRO A 363 -13.56 25.86 -30.65
C PRO A 363 -13.14 24.46 -31.11
N ASP A 364 -13.71 23.96 -32.22
CA ASP A 364 -13.44 22.61 -32.74
C ASP A 364 -11.97 22.37 -33.12
N ASP A 365 -11.19 23.43 -33.34
CA ASP A 365 -9.77 23.36 -33.65
C ASP A 365 -8.88 23.24 -32.41
N VAL A 366 -9.45 23.20 -31.21
CA VAL A 366 -8.71 23.07 -29.94
C VAL A 366 -7.84 21.82 -29.89
N LEU A 367 -8.23 20.73 -30.56
CA LEU A 367 -7.41 19.51 -30.64
C LEU A 367 -6.15 19.69 -31.51
N LYS A 368 -6.11 20.69 -32.39
CA LYS A 368 -4.91 21.06 -33.16
C LYS A 368 -3.91 21.85 -32.32
N ARG A 369 -4.36 22.47 -31.23
CA ARG A 369 -3.56 23.25 -30.27
C ARG A 369 -3.98 22.87 -28.84
N PRO A 370 -3.58 21.68 -28.37
CA PRO A 370 -4.20 21.08 -27.20
C PRO A 370 -3.78 21.71 -25.87
N LEU A 371 -2.84 22.65 -25.86
CA LEU A 371 -2.39 23.33 -24.64
C LEU A 371 -3.41 24.39 -24.21
N ALA A 372 -3.81 24.35 -22.95
CA ALA A 372 -4.76 25.26 -22.36
C ALA A 372 -4.37 25.59 -20.90
N THR A 373 -4.93 26.66 -20.36
CA THR A 373 -4.88 26.92 -18.91
C THR A 373 -6.28 26.79 -18.35
N LEU A 374 -6.44 25.95 -17.32
CA LEU A 374 -7.73 25.75 -16.66
C LEU A 374 -7.71 26.47 -15.31
N THR A 375 -8.71 27.31 -15.08
CA THR A 375 -8.85 28.10 -13.84
C THR A 375 -10.13 27.74 -13.11
N VAL A 376 -10.02 27.38 -11.83
CA VAL A 376 -11.14 27.13 -10.91
C VAL A 376 -10.94 28.04 -9.70
N ASP A 377 -11.96 28.82 -9.33
CA ASP A 377 -11.94 29.72 -8.16
C ASP A 377 -10.66 30.58 -8.02
N GLY A 378 -10.14 31.06 -9.16
CA GLY A 378 -8.94 31.90 -9.23
C GLY A 378 -7.60 31.16 -9.23
N ARG A 379 -7.60 29.83 -9.11
CA ARG A 379 -6.40 28.97 -9.21
C ARG A 379 -6.25 28.44 -10.63
N ALA A 380 -5.12 28.72 -11.26
CA ALA A 380 -4.85 28.35 -12.65
C ALA A 380 -3.83 27.21 -12.73
N ALA A 381 -4.08 26.23 -13.59
CA ALA A 381 -3.18 25.12 -13.87
C ALA A 381 -3.00 24.90 -15.38
N GLN A 382 -1.78 24.53 -15.79
CA GLN A 382 -1.51 24.14 -17.17
C GLN A 382 -2.18 22.79 -17.47
N ALA A 383 -2.85 22.72 -18.62
CA ALA A 383 -3.69 21.61 -19.01
C ALA A 383 -3.46 21.24 -20.48
N ARG A 384 -3.77 19.99 -20.82
CA ARG A 384 -3.79 19.51 -22.20
C ARG A 384 -5.15 18.87 -22.50
N ILE A 385 -5.79 19.33 -23.57
CA ILE A 385 -7.03 18.78 -24.09
C ILE A 385 -6.69 17.55 -24.95
N THR A 386 -7.33 16.41 -24.68
CA THR A 386 -6.89 15.11 -25.20
C THR A 386 -7.73 14.64 -26.37
N GLU A 387 -9.05 14.68 -26.23
CA GLU A 387 -9.99 14.16 -27.23
C GLU A 387 -11.37 14.85 -27.14
N ARG A 388 -12.18 14.72 -28.19
CA ARG A 388 -13.61 15.02 -28.17
C ARG A 388 -14.37 13.71 -28.04
N THR A 389 -15.20 13.58 -27.01
CA THR A 389 -16.00 12.38 -26.78
C THR A 389 -17.16 12.30 -27.79
N PRO A 390 -17.73 11.10 -28.04
CA PRO A 390 -18.90 10.95 -28.92
C PRO A 390 -20.13 11.75 -28.48
N GLN A 391 -20.18 12.19 -27.22
CA GLN A 391 -21.24 12.99 -26.63
C GLN A 391 -21.01 14.51 -26.81
N GLY A 392 -19.92 14.89 -27.47
CA GLY A 392 -19.59 16.29 -27.76
C GLY A 392 -18.74 17.01 -26.71
N ASN A 393 -18.39 16.35 -25.60
CA ASN A 393 -17.55 16.90 -24.52
C ASN A 393 -16.06 16.74 -24.84
N TYR A 394 -15.18 17.40 -24.09
CA TYR A 394 -13.73 17.31 -24.30
C TYR A 394 -13.01 16.72 -23.10
N GLY A 395 -12.05 15.82 -23.33
CA GLY A 395 -11.16 15.30 -22.30
C GLY A 395 -10.03 16.29 -21.98
N VAL A 396 -9.64 16.39 -20.71
CA VAL A 396 -8.54 17.25 -20.25
C VAL A 396 -7.66 16.51 -19.25
N VAL A 397 -6.35 16.75 -19.31
CA VAL A 397 -5.37 16.24 -18.36
C VAL A 397 -4.40 17.33 -17.92
N GLY A 398 -3.83 17.22 -16.73
CA GLY A 398 -2.77 18.09 -16.24
C GLY A 398 -1.94 17.39 -15.18
N VAL A 399 -0.80 18.01 -14.85
CA VAL A 399 0.19 17.47 -13.93
C VAL A 399 0.66 18.58 -12.99
N GLY A 400 0.88 18.24 -11.72
CA GLY A 400 1.19 19.18 -10.65
C GLY A 400 -0.05 19.57 -9.84
N THR A 401 0.01 20.71 -9.16
CA THR A 401 -1.10 21.22 -8.35
C THR A 401 -2.35 21.37 -9.22
N PRO A 402 -3.46 20.65 -8.90
CA PRO A 402 -4.69 20.76 -9.68
C PRO A 402 -5.34 22.14 -9.43
N PRO A 403 -6.17 22.64 -10.36
CA PRO A 403 -6.84 23.92 -10.19
C PRO A 403 -7.93 23.89 -9.10
N PHE A 404 -8.30 22.71 -8.60
CA PHE A 404 -9.42 22.48 -7.67
C PHE A 404 -9.04 22.04 -6.26
N ALA A 405 -7.75 21.81 -5.98
CA ALA A 405 -7.24 21.57 -4.61
C ALA A 405 -6.89 22.88 -3.94
#